data_AF-A0A920EJR5-F1
#
_entry.id   AF-A0A920EJR5-F1
#
_cell.length_a   1.000
_cell.length_b   1.000
_cell.length_c   1.000
_cell.angle_alpha   90.00
_cell.angle_beta   90.00
_cell.angle_gamma   90.00
#
_symmetry.space_group_name_H-M   'P 1'
#
loop_
_entity.id
_entity.type
_entity.pdbx_description
1 polymer ?
#
loop_
_entity_poly.entity_id
_entity_poly.type
_entity_poly.pdbx_seq_one_letter_code
_entity_poly.pdbx_strand_id
1 'polypeptide(L)' 'MAQLGQPDMRIPISFCLGWPQRIASGSEELDISQIRKLEFLEPDRKKFRSLDLAESCLEIGMNSAIYLNSANEVAVDAF' A
#
# COMPACT_ATOMS: atom_id res chain seq x y z
N MET A 1 -2.24 9.48 13.78
CA MET A 1 -0.91 9.85 13.24
C MET A 1 -0.87 9.40 11.79
N ALA A 2 -0.27 10.18 10.89
CA ALA A 2 -0.14 9.84 9.47
C ALA A 2 1.31 10.04 9.02
N GLN A 3 1.74 9.30 7.99
CA GLN A 3 3.02 9.52 7.30
C GLN A 3 2.72 10.01 5.87
N LEU A 4 3.43 11.06 5.45
CA LEU A 4 3.35 11.62 4.11
C LEU A 4 4.77 11.73 3.53
N GLY A 5 4.88 11.59 2.22
CA GLY A 5 6.13 11.74 1.47
C GLY A 5 5.84 11.75 -0.02
N GLN A 6 6.87 11.98 -0.83
CA GLN A 6 6.80 11.72 -2.26
C GLN A 6 6.47 10.23 -2.50
N PRO A 7 5.81 9.87 -3.62
CA PRO A 7 5.54 8.48 -3.98
C PRO A 7 6.83 7.78 -4.45
N ASP A 8 7.79 7.63 -3.53
CA ASP A 8 9.13 7.12 -3.76
C ASP A 8 9.49 6.05 -2.72
N MET A 9 9.72 4.82 -3.21
CA MET A 9 10.08 3.66 -2.38
C MET A 9 11.41 3.81 -1.64
N ARG A 10 12.29 4.73 -2.07
CA ARG A 10 13.53 5.03 -1.34
C ARG A 10 13.25 5.50 0.09
N ILE A 11 12.12 6.17 0.33
CA ILE A 11 11.70 6.64 1.65
C ILE A 11 11.42 5.47 2.62
N PRO A 12 10.47 4.55 2.34
CA PRO A 12 10.22 3.42 3.23
C PRO A 12 11.41 2.45 3.31
N ILE A 13 12.17 2.25 2.22
CA ILE A 13 13.36 1.38 2.24
C ILE A 13 14.43 1.96 3.20
N SER A 14 14.73 3.26 3.11
CA SER A 14 15.72 3.88 3.98
C SER A 14 15.26 3.88 5.44
N PHE A 15 13.96 4.05 5.69
CA PHE A 15 13.38 3.93 7.02
C PHE A 15 13.61 2.53 7.62
N CYS A 16 13.31 1.47 6.87
CA CYS A 16 13.51 0.09 7.33
C CYS A 16 14.98 -0.23 7.62
N LEU A 17 15.90 0.21 6.77
CA LEU A 17 17.34 -0.04 6.92
C LEU A 17 17.99 0.79 8.04
N GLY A 18 17.49 2.00 8.28
CA GLY A 18 18.05 2.93 9.26
C GLY A 18 17.46 2.81 10.66
N TRP A 19 16.35 2.09 10.83
CA TRP A 19 15.61 2.05 12.10
C TRP A 19 16.47 1.55 13.27
N PRO A 20 16.37 2.17 14.47
CA PRO A 20 15.47 3.26 14.87
C PRO A 20 15.94 4.66 14.47
N GLN A 21 17.18 4.78 13.97
CA GLN A 21 17.72 6.04 13.45
C GLN A 21 17.11 6.39 12.08
N ARG A 22 17.58 7.48 11.50
CA ARG A 22 17.23 7.90 10.13
C ARG A 22 18.50 7.87 9.28
N ILE A 23 18.35 7.40 8.06
CA ILE A 23 19.37 7.50 7.02
C ILE A 23 18.77 8.24 5.82
N ALA A 24 19.61 8.98 5.09
CA ALA A 24 19.18 9.74 3.93
C ALA A 24 18.65 8.77 2.85
N SER A 25 17.42 8.99 2.38
CA SER A 25 16.83 8.22 1.28
C SER A 25 17.33 8.67 -0.10
N GLY A 26 17.80 9.92 -0.20
CA GLY A 26 18.09 10.57 -1.48
C GLY A 26 16.83 10.90 -2.31
N SER A 27 15.63 10.73 -1.73
CA SER A 27 14.38 11.21 -2.31
C SER A 27 14.27 12.73 -2.15
N GLU A 28 13.56 13.37 -3.08
CA GLU A 28 13.15 14.76 -2.92
C GLU A 28 12.21 14.91 -1.72
N GLU A 29 12.27 16.08 -1.08
CA GLU A 29 11.37 16.43 0.01
C GLU A 29 9.95 16.72 -0.52
N LEU A 30 8.95 16.47 0.33
CA LEU A 30 7.58 16.82 0.01
C LEU A 30 7.34 18.31 0.26
N ASP A 31 7.14 19.10 -0.79
CA ASP A 31 6.71 20.49 -0.66
C ASP A 31 5.17 20.55 -0.55
N ILE A 32 4.68 20.68 0.69
CA ILE A 32 3.25 20.76 1.00
C ILE A 32 2.60 22.00 0.35
N SER A 33 3.35 23.07 0.12
CA SER A 33 2.81 24.29 -0.50
C SER A 33 2.39 24.06 -1.96
N GLN A 34 2.99 23.07 -2.63
CA GLN A 34 2.63 22.65 -3.99
C GLN A 34 1.41 21.72 -4.01
N ILE A 35 1.05 21.11 -2.87
CA ILE A 35 -0.08 20.20 -2.77
C ILE A 35 -1.37 21.03 -2.69
N ARG A 36 -2.12 21.05 -3.79
CA ARG A 36 -3.37 21.83 -3.88
C ARG A 36 -4.50 21.25 -3.03
N LYS A 37 -4.66 19.93 -3.01
CA LYS A 37 -5.77 19.24 -2.34
C LYS A 37 -5.41 17.79 -2.05
N LEU A 38 -5.88 17.29 -0.92
CA LEU A 38 -5.92 15.86 -0.59
C LEU A 38 -7.40 15.46 -0.54
N GLU A 39 -7.79 14.49 -1.36
CA GLU A 39 -9.16 13.99 -1.45
C GLU A 39 -9.20 12.53 -1.01
N PHE A 40 -10.24 12.20 -0.24
CA PHE A 40 -10.45 10.86 0.30
C PHE A 40 -11.88 10.46 -0.05
N LEU A 41 -12.02 9.23 -0.57
CA LEU A 41 -13.27 8.68 -1.05
C LEU A 41 -13.35 7.22 -0.62
N GLU A 42 -14.55 6.77 -0.31
CA GLU A 42 -14.81 5.34 -0.09
C GLU A 42 -14.64 4.56 -1.40
N PRO A 43 -14.02 3.37 -1.39
CA PRO A 43 -13.89 2.55 -2.59
C PRO A 43 -15.26 1.99 -3.01
N ASP A 44 -15.52 1.95 -4.31
CA ASP A 44 -16.69 1.28 -4.87
C ASP A 44 -16.48 -0.25 -4.85
N ARG A 45 -16.98 -0.90 -3.81
CA ARG A 45 -16.85 -2.36 -3.61
C ARG A 45 -17.52 -3.19 -4.70
N LYS A 46 -18.50 -2.65 -5.43
CA LYS A 46 -19.10 -3.36 -6.57
C LYS A 46 -18.14 -3.44 -7.75
N LYS A 47 -17.34 -2.38 -7.97
CA LYS A 47 -16.30 -2.34 -9.00
C LYS A 47 -15.03 -3.06 -8.57
N PHE A 48 -14.64 -2.91 -7.31
CA PHE A 48 -13.40 -3.46 -6.74
C PHE A 48 -13.68 -4.59 -5.74
N ARG A 49 -14.29 -5.68 -6.23
CA ARG A 49 -14.68 -6.84 -5.39
C ARG A 49 -13.53 -7.57 -4.70
N SER A 50 -12.29 -7.37 -5.16
CA SER A 50 -11.10 -7.94 -4.52
C SER A 50 -10.89 -7.44 -3.09
N LEU A 51 -11.41 -6.26 -2.74
CA LEU A 51 -11.35 -5.72 -1.38
C LEU A 51 -12.15 -6.60 -0.41
N ASP A 52 -13.36 -7.02 -0.79
CA ASP A 52 -14.21 -7.90 0.02
C ASP A 52 -13.56 -9.29 0.21
N LEU A 53 -12.87 -9.80 -0.83
CA LEU A 53 -12.13 -11.06 -0.75
C LEU A 53 -10.94 -10.96 0.22
N ALA A 54 -10.19 -9.86 0.18
CA ALA A 54 -9.06 -9.63 1.06
C ALA A 54 -9.51 -9.53 2.53
N GLU A 55 -10.58 -8.76 2.81
CA GLU A 55 -11.17 -8.65 4.16
C GLU A 55 -11.66 -10.01 4.67
N SER A 56 -12.37 -10.77 3.83
CA SER A 56 -12.83 -12.12 4.19
C SER A 56 -11.66 -13.06 4.55
N CYS A 57 -10.51 -12.94 3.86
CA CYS A 57 -9.32 -13.73 4.19
C CYS A 57 -8.71 -13.33 5.55
N LEU A 58 -8.72 -12.04 5.88
CA LEU A 58 -8.26 -11.58 7.18
C LEU A 58 -9.10 -12.16 8.33
N GLU A 59 -10.41 -12.35 8.12
CA GLU A 59 -11.31 -12.96 9.10
C GLU A 59 -11.14 -14.47 9.24
N ILE A 60 -10.90 -15.19 8.14
CA ILE A 60 -10.73 -16.66 8.14
C ILE A 60 -9.38 -17.07 8.76
N GLY A 61 -8.35 -16.27 8.53
CA GLY A 61 -7.01 -16.48 9.09
C GLY A 61 -5.93 -16.77 8.04
N MET A 62 -4.69 -16.91 8.54
CA MET A 62 -3.46 -16.69 7.78
C MET A 62 -3.32 -17.52 6.47
N ASN A 63 -3.79 -18.76 6.45
CA ASN A 63 -3.69 -19.63 5.27
C ASN A 63 -4.54 -19.13 4.09
N SER A 64 -5.66 -18.46 4.37
CA SER A 64 -6.54 -17.96 3.32
C SER A 64 -5.90 -16.83 2.49
N ALA A 65 -5.07 -16.00 3.12
CA ALA A 65 -4.31 -14.96 2.42
C ALA A 65 -3.29 -15.55 1.44
N ILE A 66 -2.67 -16.70 1.78
CA ILE A 66 -1.77 -17.43 0.88
C ILE A 66 -2.54 -17.90 -0.35
N TYR A 67 -3.69 -18.56 -0.15
CA TYR A 67 -4.53 -19.03 -1.26
C TYR A 67 -5.01 -17.89 -2.15
N LEU A 68 -5.45 -16.77 -1.56
CA LEU A 68 -5.88 -15.59 -2.30
C LEU A 68 -4.73 -15.00 -3.13
N ASN A 69 -3.54 -14.88 -2.55
CA ASN A 69 -2.36 -14.38 -3.26
C ASN A 69 -1.99 -15.27 -4.44
N SER A 70 -1.92 -16.59 -4.25
CA SER A 70 -1.62 -17.53 -5.34
C SER A 70 -2.69 -17.53 -6.45
N ALA A 71 -3.98 -17.48 -6.08
CA ALA A 71 -5.05 -17.39 -7.07
C ALA A 71 -5.01 -16.06 -7.84
N ASN A 72 -4.67 -14.95 -7.15
CA ASN A 72 -4.54 -13.65 -7.77
C ASN A 72 -3.38 -13.60 -8.78
N GLU A 73 -2.23 -14.22 -8.49
CA GLU A 73 -1.11 -14.29 -9.44
C GLU A 73 -1.52 -14.94 -10.76
N VAL A 74 -2.22 -16.08 -10.71
CA VAL A 74 -2.73 -16.77 -11.91
C VAL A 74 -3.81 -15.95 -12.61
N ALA A 75 -4.71 -15.31 -11.85
CA ALA A 75 -5.78 -14.49 -12.43
C ALA A 75 -5.27 -13.24 -13.13
N VAL A 76 -4.23 -12.60 -12.60
CA VAL A 76 -3.56 -11.43 -13.22
C VAL A 76 -2.80 -11.84 -14.47
N ASP A 77 -2.09 -12.98 -14.45
CA ASP A 77 -1.38 -13.48 -15.64
C ASP A 77 -2.33 -13.86 -16.79
N ALA A 78 -3.54 -14.32 -16.45
CA ALA A 78 -4.56 -14.71 -17.42
C ALA A 78 -5.39 -13.55 -18.01
N PHE A 79 -5.28 -12.33 -17.49
CA PHE A 79 -6.08 -11.16 -17.90
C PHE A 79 -5.35 -10.29 -18.93
#